data_AF-A0A3D2JGA4-F1
#
_entry.id   AF-A0A3D2JGA4-F1
#
_cell.length_a   1.000
_cell.length_b   1.000
_cell.length_c   1.000
_cell.angle_alpha   90.00
_cell.angle_beta   90.00
_cell.angle_gamma   90.00
#
_symmetry.space_group_name_H-M   'P 1'
#
loop_
_entity.id
_entity.type
_entity.pdbx_description
1 polymer ?
#
loop_
_entity_poly.entity_id
_entity_poly.type
_entity_poly.pdbx_seq_one_letter_code
_entity_poly.pdbx_strand_id
1 'polypeptide(L)'
;LVYMTGFGTAASVLGQPDVGLLTMSEMVSRASALSAVTGDTPLIADADTGYGNPINVRRTVREYEHAGVAGIHIEDQVWPKKCGHMEGKQVIPMEEMVQKIRSAVDARQDPDFVLIARTDAGAVHGFQEALRRGQAYRDAGADMLFIEAPRSLEELQTIKATFPNVPLLFNWAESGKTPPLSLPEIQKLGFKLVIFPVSLLFAATKSMLSLLDVLKQGKTPTSYAENSVTFAQFTDEIGLPYIQQLERLYGIPQ
;
A
#
# COMPACT_ATOMS: atom_id res chain seq x y z
N LEU A 1 -8.78 -8.24 -4.30
CA LEU A 1 -8.25 -7.02 -3.65
C LEU A 1 -6.79 -6.90 -4.04
N VAL A 2 -6.37 -5.72 -4.48
CA VAL A 2 -4.98 -5.36 -4.77
C VAL A 2 -4.58 -4.17 -3.92
N TYR A 3 -3.27 -3.95 -3.76
CA TYR A 3 -2.74 -2.87 -2.94
C TYR A 3 -1.71 -2.04 -3.72
N MET A 4 -1.89 -0.72 -3.75
CA MET A 4 -0.90 0.22 -4.27
C MET A 4 -0.04 0.73 -3.11
N THR A 5 1.20 0.28 -3.07
CA THR A 5 2.21 0.72 -2.10
C THR A 5 2.77 2.11 -2.44
N GLY A 6 2.98 2.97 -1.41
CA GLY A 6 3.75 4.20 -1.56
C GLY A 6 5.20 3.93 -1.93
N PHE A 7 5.86 3.03 -1.19
CA PHE A 7 7.25 2.63 -1.46
C PHE A 7 7.46 2.10 -2.88
N GLY A 8 6.62 1.16 -3.32
CA GLY A 8 6.76 0.61 -4.67
C GLY A 8 6.46 1.64 -5.77
N THR A 9 5.58 2.61 -5.50
CA THR A 9 5.33 3.71 -6.42
C THR A 9 6.54 4.65 -6.49
N ALA A 10 7.14 5.04 -5.36
CA ALA A 10 8.37 5.85 -5.35
C ALA A 10 9.51 5.15 -6.10
N ALA A 11 9.71 3.86 -5.85
CA ALA A 11 10.75 3.07 -6.49
C ALA A 11 10.54 2.92 -8.00
N SER A 12 9.31 2.70 -8.47
CA SER A 12 9.03 2.44 -9.89
C SER A 12 8.82 3.71 -10.73
N VAL A 13 8.25 4.77 -10.14
CA VAL A 13 7.98 6.03 -10.85
C VAL A 13 9.20 6.94 -10.84
N LEU A 14 9.86 7.10 -9.69
CA LEU A 14 10.99 8.01 -9.54
C LEU A 14 12.36 7.31 -9.60
N GLY A 15 12.41 5.99 -9.36
CA GLY A 15 13.69 5.32 -9.10
C GLY A 15 14.35 5.81 -7.80
N GLN A 16 13.55 6.33 -6.86
CA GLN A 16 14.04 7.00 -5.65
C GLN A 16 13.48 6.38 -4.36
N PRO A 17 14.14 6.63 -3.21
CA PRO A 17 13.67 6.18 -1.91
C PRO A 17 12.32 6.79 -1.51
N ASP A 18 11.58 6.05 -0.70
CA ASP A 18 10.28 6.45 -0.18
C ASP A 18 10.36 7.38 1.03
N VAL A 19 10.73 8.64 0.75
CA VAL A 19 10.97 9.67 1.79
C VAL A 19 10.10 10.92 1.58
N GLY A 20 8.91 10.73 1.03
CA GLY A 20 7.94 11.83 0.81
C GLY A 20 8.32 12.75 -0.35
N LEU A 21 8.93 12.18 -1.41
CA LEU A 21 9.26 12.91 -2.64
C LEU A 21 8.10 12.96 -3.63
N LEU A 22 7.30 11.89 -3.68
CA LEU A 22 6.10 11.85 -4.50
C LEU A 22 5.06 12.83 -3.97
N THR A 23 4.44 13.54 -4.90
CA THR A 23 3.30 14.41 -4.65
C THR A 23 2.00 13.61 -4.66
N MET A 24 0.96 14.18 -4.05
CA MET A 24 -0.41 13.63 -4.12
C MET A 24 -0.84 13.36 -5.56
N SER A 25 -0.57 14.28 -6.49
CA SER A 25 -1.01 14.14 -7.88
C SER A 25 -0.34 12.96 -8.59
N GLU A 26 0.94 12.70 -8.34
CA GLU A 26 1.64 11.56 -8.91
C GLU A 26 1.09 10.23 -8.36
N MET A 27 0.80 10.19 -7.06
CA MET A 27 0.22 9.02 -6.41
C MET A 27 -1.22 8.74 -6.88
N VAL A 28 -2.06 9.77 -6.98
CA VAL A 28 -3.42 9.68 -7.54
C VAL A 28 -3.39 9.27 -9.01
N SER A 29 -2.46 9.81 -9.80
CA SER A 29 -2.30 9.41 -11.20
C SER A 29 -1.96 7.92 -11.31
N ARG A 30 -1.10 7.40 -10.41
CA ARG A 30 -0.78 5.98 -10.39
C ARG A 30 -1.97 5.14 -9.96
N ALA A 31 -2.69 5.57 -8.94
CA ALA A 31 -3.91 4.92 -8.46
C ALA A 31 -4.94 4.80 -9.58
N SER A 32 -5.20 5.88 -10.32
CA SER A 32 -6.15 5.89 -11.44
C SER A 32 -5.75 4.91 -12.55
N ALA A 33 -4.47 4.88 -12.92
CA ALA A 33 -3.98 3.93 -13.92
C ALA A 33 -4.14 2.47 -13.49
N LEU A 34 -3.94 2.18 -12.19
CA LEU A 34 -4.13 0.84 -11.64
C LEU A 34 -5.62 0.47 -11.55
N SER A 35 -6.46 1.35 -11.02
CA SER A 35 -7.91 1.13 -10.93
C SER A 35 -8.53 0.82 -12.29
N ALA A 36 -8.08 1.51 -13.35
CA ALA A 36 -8.58 1.31 -14.71
C ALA A 36 -8.33 -0.10 -15.25
N VAL A 37 -7.27 -0.78 -14.81
CA VAL A 37 -6.91 -2.14 -15.27
C VAL A 37 -7.33 -3.24 -14.30
N THR A 38 -7.59 -2.92 -13.04
CA THR A 38 -8.02 -3.90 -12.03
C THR A 38 -9.50 -4.26 -12.14
N GLY A 39 -10.28 -3.48 -12.90
CA GLY A 39 -11.71 -3.69 -13.12
C GLY A 39 -12.47 -3.73 -11.80
N ASP A 40 -13.29 -4.76 -11.60
CA ASP A 40 -14.08 -4.94 -10.38
C ASP A 40 -13.26 -5.39 -9.16
N THR A 41 -11.95 -5.62 -9.32
CA THR A 41 -11.09 -5.99 -8.19
C THR A 41 -10.81 -4.75 -7.35
N PRO A 42 -11.21 -4.71 -6.06
CA PRO A 42 -10.99 -3.54 -5.22
C PRO A 42 -9.50 -3.22 -5.11
N LEU A 43 -9.16 -1.93 -5.15
CA LEU A 43 -7.81 -1.42 -4.95
C LEU A 43 -7.76 -0.58 -3.67
N ILE A 44 -6.89 -0.94 -2.74
CA ILE A 44 -6.54 -0.07 -1.60
C ILE A 44 -5.22 0.63 -1.91
N ALA A 45 -5.12 1.92 -1.63
CA ALA A 45 -3.92 2.69 -1.91
C ALA A 45 -3.31 3.36 -0.68
N ASP A 46 -2.00 3.51 -0.71
CA ASP A 46 -1.25 4.35 0.21
C ASP A 46 -1.47 5.83 -0.13
N ALA A 47 -1.89 6.62 0.86
CA ALA A 47 -2.05 8.06 0.75
C ALA A 47 -1.10 8.84 1.67
N ASP A 48 -0.01 8.20 2.12
CA ASP A 48 1.00 8.74 3.01
C ASP A 48 0.34 9.47 4.21
N THR A 49 0.72 10.73 4.47
CA THR A 49 0.18 11.55 5.57
C THR A 49 -1.05 12.38 5.17
N GLY A 50 -1.61 12.10 3.99
CA GLY A 50 -2.69 12.85 3.37
C GLY A 50 -2.28 14.20 2.77
N TYR A 51 -0.98 14.40 2.55
CA TYR A 51 -0.36 15.51 1.80
C TYR A 51 -0.66 16.92 2.34
N GLY A 52 -0.76 17.06 3.66
CA GLY A 52 -0.85 18.37 4.33
C GLY A 52 -1.64 18.32 5.64
N ASN A 53 -2.41 19.36 5.90
CA ASN A 53 -3.26 19.48 7.09
C ASN A 53 -4.66 18.86 6.84
N PRO A 54 -5.61 18.90 7.79
CA PRO A 54 -6.94 18.33 7.59
C PRO A 54 -7.68 18.82 6.33
N ILE A 55 -7.47 20.06 5.88
CA ILE A 55 -8.09 20.58 4.65
C ILE A 55 -7.49 19.92 3.40
N ASN A 56 -6.18 19.68 3.38
CA ASN A 56 -5.53 18.93 2.31
C ASN A 56 -6.03 17.49 2.27
N VAL A 57 -6.23 16.85 3.43
CA VAL A 57 -6.78 15.49 3.52
C VAL A 57 -8.14 15.39 2.86
N ARG A 58 -9.02 16.41 2.99
CA ARG A 58 -10.32 16.40 2.28
C ARG A 58 -10.15 16.27 0.78
N ARG A 59 -9.19 17.01 0.22
CA ARG A 59 -8.89 16.93 -1.20
C ARG A 59 -8.32 15.56 -1.54
N THR A 60 -7.34 15.07 -0.78
CA THR A 60 -6.74 13.75 -0.98
C THR A 60 -7.78 12.65 -1.07
N VAL A 61 -8.72 12.57 -0.11
CA VAL A 61 -9.80 11.56 -0.15
C VAL A 61 -10.59 11.63 -1.45
N ARG A 62 -11.07 12.81 -1.83
CA ARG A 62 -11.87 13.00 -3.05
C ARG A 62 -11.12 12.62 -4.33
N GLU A 63 -9.84 12.93 -4.40
CA GLU A 63 -9.01 12.65 -5.58
C GLU A 63 -8.72 11.14 -5.71
N TYR A 64 -8.44 10.45 -4.60
CA TYR A 64 -8.27 9.00 -4.61
C TYR A 64 -9.58 8.26 -4.92
N GLU A 65 -10.69 8.71 -4.34
CA GLU A 65 -12.01 8.17 -4.62
C GLU A 65 -12.38 8.35 -6.10
N HIS A 66 -12.14 9.54 -6.67
CA HIS A 66 -12.32 9.78 -8.11
C HIS A 66 -11.37 8.93 -8.97
N ALA A 67 -10.16 8.62 -8.48
CA ALA A 67 -9.27 7.68 -9.15
C ALA A 67 -9.78 6.22 -9.12
N GLY A 68 -10.90 5.94 -8.47
CA GLY A 68 -11.57 4.63 -8.50
C GLY A 68 -10.98 3.61 -7.53
N VAL A 69 -10.23 4.04 -6.52
CA VAL A 69 -9.77 3.12 -5.46
C VAL A 69 -10.93 2.84 -4.49
N ALA A 70 -10.94 1.65 -3.90
CA ALA A 70 -11.95 1.22 -2.92
C ALA A 70 -11.65 1.73 -1.50
N GLY A 71 -10.44 2.22 -1.26
CA GLY A 71 -10.06 2.79 0.03
C GLY A 71 -8.62 3.25 0.06
N ILE A 72 -8.28 3.97 1.12
CA ILE A 72 -6.92 4.44 1.36
C ILE A 72 -6.51 4.25 2.81
N HIS A 73 -5.20 4.19 3.06
CA HIS A 73 -4.67 4.43 4.40
C HIS A 73 -3.94 5.76 4.49
N ILE A 74 -4.08 6.42 5.64
CA ILE A 74 -3.42 7.69 5.98
C ILE A 74 -2.69 7.51 7.31
N GLU A 75 -1.44 7.96 7.38
CA GLU A 75 -0.55 7.78 8.52
C GLU A 75 -0.29 9.06 9.32
N ASP A 76 0.10 8.89 10.59
CA ASP A 76 0.35 9.96 11.55
C ASP A 76 1.79 10.48 11.56
N GLN A 77 2.58 10.21 10.51
CA GLN A 77 3.94 10.71 10.39
C GLN A 77 3.99 12.22 10.12
N VAL A 78 5.06 12.86 10.58
CA VAL A 78 5.43 14.22 10.16
C VAL A 78 5.90 14.18 8.71
N TRP A 79 5.50 15.16 7.89
CA TRP A 79 6.01 15.30 6.53
C TRP A 79 7.33 16.08 6.48
N PRO A 80 8.35 15.67 5.69
CA PRO A 80 8.37 14.48 4.83
C PRO A 80 8.45 13.20 5.66
N LYS A 81 7.59 12.23 5.30
CA LYS A 81 7.49 10.94 5.98
C LYS A 81 8.64 10.02 5.62
N LYS A 82 8.81 8.93 6.37
CA LYS A 82 9.75 7.84 6.05
C LYS A 82 9.01 6.52 5.94
N CYS A 83 9.59 5.56 5.22
CA CYS A 83 9.05 4.19 5.20
C CYS A 83 8.97 3.60 6.62
N GLY A 84 7.90 2.85 6.91
CA GLY A 84 7.57 2.33 8.24
C GLY A 84 8.65 1.45 8.89
N HIS A 85 9.53 0.85 8.09
CA HIS A 85 10.64 0.04 8.58
C HIS A 85 11.97 0.81 8.74
N MET A 86 12.01 2.10 8.38
CA MET A 86 13.19 2.96 8.56
C MET A 86 13.27 3.55 9.98
N GLU A 87 14.48 3.91 10.40
CA GLU A 87 14.72 4.59 11.67
C GLU A 87 14.51 6.11 11.61
N GLY A 88 14.30 6.71 12.78
CA GLY A 88 14.17 8.16 12.93
C GLY A 88 12.88 8.73 12.36
N LYS A 89 11.77 7.98 12.47
CA LYS A 89 10.42 8.46 12.20
C LYS A 89 9.98 9.47 13.25
N GLN A 90 9.10 10.37 12.87
CA GLN A 90 8.43 11.31 13.76
C GLN A 90 6.94 11.27 13.47
N VAL A 91 6.12 11.43 14.51
CA VAL A 91 4.67 11.48 14.38
C VAL A 91 4.12 12.82 14.86
N ILE A 92 3.04 13.26 14.24
CA ILE A 92 2.31 14.48 14.65
C ILE A 92 1.60 14.27 16.00
N PRO A 93 1.19 15.35 16.69
CA PRO A 93 0.30 15.24 17.84
C PRO A 93 -0.95 14.42 17.50
N MET A 94 -1.41 13.59 18.44
CA MET A 94 -2.56 12.71 18.23
C MET A 94 -3.82 13.50 17.84
N GLU A 95 -4.01 14.67 18.44
CA GLU A 95 -5.14 15.56 18.21
C GLU A 95 -5.18 16.05 16.76
N GLU A 96 -4.01 16.31 16.16
CA GLU A 96 -3.91 16.71 14.75
C GLU A 96 -4.34 15.55 13.84
N MET A 97 -3.84 14.33 14.10
CA MET A 97 -4.24 13.17 13.32
C MET A 97 -5.73 12.84 13.46
N VAL A 98 -6.31 13.02 14.65
CA VAL A 98 -7.76 12.88 14.86
C VAL A 98 -8.54 13.85 13.97
N GLN A 99 -8.09 15.10 13.82
CA GLN A 99 -8.74 16.04 12.89
C GLN A 99 -8.56 15.62 11.43
N LYS A 100 -7.40 15.07 11.06
CA LYS A 100 -7.19 14.52 9.71
C LYS A 100 -8.17 13.38 9.41
N ILE A 101 -8.33 12.42 10.32
CA ILE A 101 -9.27 11.30 10.16
C ILE A 101 -10.72 11.80 10.06
N ARG A 102 -11.17 12.70 10.95
CA ARG A 102 -12.52 13.29 10.85
C ARG A 102 -12.73 13.98 9.50
N SER A 103 -11.74 14.75 9.08
CA SER A 103 -11.78 15.46 7.80
C SER A 103 -11.85 14.50 6.61
N ALA A 104 -11.17 13.35 6.69
CA ALA A 104 -11.25 12.29 5.69
C ALA A 104 -12.66 11.68 5.62
N VAL A 105 -13.22 11.32 6.78
CA VAL A 105 -14.58 10.76 6.91
C VAL A 105 -15.62 11.74 6.37
N ASP A 106 -15.50 13.03 6.71
CA ASP A 106 -16.40 14.09 6.23
C ASP A 106 -16.23 14.42 4.74
N ALA A 107 -15.16 13.96 4.09
CA ALA A 107 -14.87 14.25 2.68
C ALA A 107 -15.30 13.12 1.73
N ARG A 108 -15.37 11.89 2.25
CA ARG A 108 -15.85 10.68 1.57
C ARG A 108 -17.21 10.91 0.92
N GLN A 109 -17.37 10.53 -0.35
CA GLN A 109 -18.67 10.63 -1.05
C GLN A 109 -19.37 9.27 -1.11
N ASP A 110 -18.63 8.21 -1.41
CA ASP A 110 -19.06 6.82 -1.41
C ASP A 110 -19.05 6.26 0.02
N PRO A 111 -20.19 5.88 0.60
CA PRO A 111 -20.24 5.30 1.95
C PRO A 111 -19.46 3.99 2.09
N ASP A 112 -19.19 3.27 1.00
CA ASP A 112 -18.43 2.02 1.01
C ASP A 112 -16.91 2.23 0.88
N PHE A 113 -16.45 3.47 0.64
CA PHE A 113 -15.04 3.80 0.58
C PHE A 113 -14.37 3.65 1.95
N VAL A 114 -13.35 2.79 2.03
CA VAL A 114 -12.71 2.40 3.28
C VAL A 114 -11.61 3.38 3.66
N LEU A 115 -11.71 3.98 4.85
CA LEU A 115 -10.67 4.81 5.45
C LEU A 115 -9.90 4.04 6.53
N ILE A 116 -8.62 3.78 6.26
CA ILE A 116 -7.74 3.04 7.16
C ILE A 116 -6.81 4.03 7.87
N ALA A 117 -6.85 4.07 9.20
CA ALA A 117 -5.92 4.89 9.96
C ALA A 117 -4.66 4.10 10.32
N ARG A 118 -3.51 4.59 9.86
CA ARG A 118 -2.20 4.03 10.18
C ARG A 118 -1.52 4.83 11.28
N THR A 119 -0.87 4.14 12.21
CA THR A 119 -0.03 4.78 13.23
C THR A 119 1.37 4.20 13.26
N ASP A 120 2.36 5.08 13.19
CA ASP A 120 3.79 4.76 13.27
C ASP A 120 4.37 5.05 14.67
N ALA A 121 3.51 5.48 15.60
CA ALA A 121 3.88 5.92 16.94
C ALA A 121 4.54 4.82 17.78
N GLY A 122 4.32 3.53 17.47
CA GLY A 122 4.93 2.41 18.20
C GLY A 122 6.45 2.49 18.23
N ALA A 123 7.07 2.92 17.14
CA ALA A 123 8.52 3.09 17.05
C ALA A 123 9.04 4.39 17.70
N VAL A 124 8.18 5.40 17.87
CA VAL A 124 8.56 6.76 18.32
C VAL A 124 8.29 6.97 19.81
N HIS A 125 7.12 6.54 20.27
CA HIS A 125 6.60 6.76 21.62
C HIS A 125 6.25 5.47 22.37
N GLY A 126 6.45 4.31 21.74
CA GLY A 126 6.22 3.00 22.32
C GLY A 126 4.84 2.40 22.00
N PHE A 127 4.74 1.09 22.19
CA PHE A 127 3.60 0.28 21.76
C PHE A 127 2.26 0.73 22.38
N GLN A 128 2.24 1.07 23.68
CA GLN A 128 1.01 1.51 24.36
C GLN A 128 0.47 2.83 23.79
N GLU A 129 1.36 3.75 23.38
CA GLU A 129 0.93 4.99 22.74
C GLU A 129 0.32 4.75 21.35
N ALA A 130 0.84 3.76 20.61
CA ALA A 130 0.24 3.34 19.34
C ALA A 130 -1.20 2.80 19.53
N LEU A 131 -1.45 2.03 20.59
CA LEU A 131 -2.80 1.56 20.93
C LEU A 131 -3.73 2.71 21.31
N ARG A 132 -3.26 3.65 22.14
CA ARG A 132 -4.05 4.84 22.52
C ARG A 132 -4.45 5.68 21.30
N ARG A 133 -3.51 5.88 20.38
CA ARG A 133 -3.73 6.56 19.09
C ARG A 133 -4.69 5.78 18.19
N GLY A 134 -4.50 4.46 18.06
CA GLY A 134 -5.40 3.59 17.31
C GLY A 134 -6.86 3.71 17.78
N GLN A 135 -7.09 3.71 19.09
CA GLN A 135 -8.42 3.93 19.65
C GLN A 135 -8.98 5.32 19.28
N ALA A 136 -8.17 6.37 19.47
CA ALA A 136 -8.59 7.74 19.12
C ALA A 136 -8.91 7.89 17.62
N TYR A 137 -8.17 7.20 16.73
CA TYR A 137 -8.42 7.24 15.29
C TYR A 137 -9.68 6.45 14.92
N ARG A 138 -9.94 5.33 15.60
CA ARG A 138 -11.20 4.60 15.47
C ARG A 138 -12.39 5.46 15.93
N ASP A 139 -12.28 6.11 17.08
CA ASP A 139 -13.31 7.00 17.61
C ASP A 139 -13.54 8.24 16.73
N ALA A 140 -12.52 8.66 15.98
CA ALA A 140 -12.60 9.71 14.98
C ALA A 140 -13.32 9.28 13.68
N GLY A 141 -13.59 7.99 13.51
CA GLY A 141 -14.37 7.44 12.41
C GLY A 141 -13.61 6.57 11.41
N ALA A 142 -12.33 6.24 11.65
CA ALA A 142 -11.61 5.30 10.78
C ALA A 142 -12.30 3.93 10.76
N ASP A 143 -12.45 3.32 9.59
CA ASP A 143 -13.16 2.05 9.41
C ASP A 143 -12.29 0.84 9.79
N MET A 144 -10.97 0.97 9.60
CA MET A 144 -9.97 -0.05 9.88
C MET A 144 -8.72 0.59 10.50
N LEU A 145 -8.00 -0.17 11.32
CA LEU A 145 -6.73 0.28 11.89
C LEU A 145 -5.55 -0.50 11.33
N PHE A 146 -4.45 0.21 11.16
CA PHE A 146 -3.13 -0.31 10.81
C PHE A 146 -2.14 0.16 11.89
N ILE A 147 -1.84 -0.73 12.84
CA ILE A 147 -0.80 -0.49 13.85
C ILE A 147 0.54 -0.99 13.27
N GLU A 148 1.45 -0.06 12.94
CA GLU A 148 2.68 -0.39 12.23
C GLU A 148 3.75 -1.02 13.13
N ALA A 149 4.53 -1.92 12.55
CA ALA A 149 5.71 -2.56 13.12
C ALA A 149 5.56 -3.16 14.53
N PRO A 150 4.49 -3.95 14.83
CA PRO A 150 4.48 -4.79 16.03
C PRO A 150 5.66 -5.76 15.97
N ARG A 151 6.33 -5.97 17.10
CA ARG A 151 7.63 -6.64 17.22
C ARG A 151 7.54 -8.08 17.72
N SER A 152 6.39 -8.50 18.21
CA SER A 152 6.21 -9.85 18.75
C SER A 152 4.79 -10.37 18.57
N LEU A 153 4.62 -11.68 18.77
CA LEU A 153 3.29 -12.32 18.74
C LEU A 153 2.40 -11.80 19.87
N GLU A 154 2.98 -11.50 21.03
CA GLU A 154 2.28 -10.94 22.19
C GLU A 154 1.75 -9.53 21.89
N GLU A 155 2.52 -8.69 21.19
CA GLU A 155 2.04 -7.38 20.73
C GLU A 155 0.88 -7.53 19.75
N LEU A 156 0.96 -8.46 18.78
CA LEU A 156 -0.13 -8.74 17.85
C LEU A 156 -1.40 -9.22 18.54
N GLN A 157 -1.27 -10.12 19.51
CA GLN A 157 -2.38 -10.57 20.36
C GLN A 157 -2.97 -9.42 21.17
N THR A 158 -2.12 -8.54 21.69
CA THR A 158 -2.55 -7.36 22.46
C THR A 158 -3.29 -6.35 21.58
N ILE A 159 -2.81 -6.09 20.35
CA ILE A 159 -3.53 -5.26 19.37
C ILE A 159 -4.93 -5.85 19.15
N LYS A 160 -5.02 -7.17 18.89
CA LYS A 160 -6.32 -7.79 18.67
C LYS A 160 -7.24 -7.71 19.89
N ALA A 161 -6.70 -7.95 21.08
CA ALA A 161 -7.46 -7.89 22.33
C ALA A 161 -7.95 -6.47 22.65
N THR A 162 -7.16 -5.45 22.29
CA THR A 162 -7.52 -4.03 22.45
C THR A 162 -8.62 -3.64 21.46
N PHE A 163 -8.60 -4.20 20.24
CA PHE A 163 -9.55 -3.89 19.17
C PHE A 163 -10.35 -5.13 18.71
N PRO A 164 -11.19 -5.72 19.59
CA PRO A 164 -11.84 -7.00 19.30
C PRO A 164 -12.83 -6.89 18.12
N ASN A 165 -13.48 -5.73 17.97
CA ASN A 165 -14.53 -5.48 16.98
C ASN A 165 -14.10 -4.54 15.85
N VAL A 166 -12.81 -4.19 15.77
CA VAL A 166 -12.29 -3.32 14.70
C VAL A 166 -11.58 -4.21 13.66
N PRO A 167 -11.84 -4.04 12.36
CA PRO A 167 -11.01 -4.63 11.33
C PRO A 167 -9.55 -4.15 11.47
N LEU A 168 -8.60 -5.07 11.36
CA LEU A 168 -7.18 -4.79 11.48
C LEU A 168 -6.44 -5.21 10.21
N LEU A 169 -5.54 -4.35 9.75
CA LEU A 169 -4.62 -4.59 8.66
C LEU A 169 -3.28 -5.09 9.22
N PHE A 170 -2.77 -6.19 8.65
CA PHE A 170 -1.44 -6.73 8.91
C PHE A 170 -0.52 -6.40 7.74
N ASN A 171 0.56 -5.67 8.00
CA ASN A 171 1.58 -5.37 7.00
C ASN A 171 2.67 -6.43 7.04
N TRP A 172 2.70 -7.31 6.03
CA TRP A 172 3.68 -8.38 5.94
C TRP A 172 4.92 -7.89 5.18
N ALA A 173 6.10 -7.92 5.81
CA ALA A 173 7.33 -7.40 5.22
C ALA A 173 8.50 -8.39 5.34
N GLU A 174 9.24 -8.57 4.26
CA GLU A 174 10.30 -9.58 4.08
C GLU A 174 11.50 -9.38 5.02
N SER A 175 11.83 -8.13 5.31
CA SER A 175 12.98 -7.73 6.13
C SER A 175 12.56 -6.81 7.28
N GLY A 176 11.28 -6.84 7.64
CA GLY A 176 10.68 -5.99 8.66
C GLY A 176 11.00 -6.41 10.09
N LYS A 177 10.56 -5.57 11.03
CA LYS A 177 10.60 -5.86 12.48
C LYS A 177 9.47 -6.77 12.94
N THR A 178 8.50 -7.02 12.06
CA THR A 178 7.31 -7.81 12.34
C THR A 178 7.59 -9.30 12.17
N PRO A 179 7.12 -10.17 13.09
CA PRO A 179 7.32 -11.60 12.97
C PRO A 179 6.79 -12.15 11.63
N PRO A 180 7.55 -13.01 10.93
CA PRO A 180 7.14 -13.58 9.64
C PRO A 180 6.10 -14.69 9.85
N LEU A 181 4.88 -14.30 10.22
CA LEU A 181 3.78 -15.22 10.44
C LEU A 181 3.22 -15.74 9.11
N SER A 182 2.73 -16.98 9.14
CA SER A 182 1.96 -17.56 8.05
C SER A 182 0.55 -16.98 7.98
N LEU A 183 -0.09 -17.05 6.79
CA LEU A 183 -1.47 -16.60 6.62
C LEU A 183 -2.47 -17.27 7.61
N PRO A 184 -2.40 -18.60 7.88
CA PRO A 184 -3.26 -19.23 8.89
C PRO A 184 -3.05 -18.67 10.31
N GLU A 185 -1.82 -18.35 10.69
CA GLU A 185 -1.54 -17.74 12.00
C GLU A 185 -2.12 -16.33 12.09
N ILE A 186 -1.95 -15.51 11.05
CA ILE A 186 -2.50 -14.16 10.97
C ILE A 186 -4.05 -14.20 11.00
N GLN A 187 -4.65 -15.14 10.28
CA GLN A 187 -6.09 -15.36 10.27
C GLN A 187 -6.61 -15.78 11.65
N LYS A 188 -5.90 -16.69 12.34
CA LYS A 188 -6.24 -17.13 13.71
C LYS A 188 -6.16 -15.99 14.71
N LEU A 189 -5.24 -15.05 14.54
CA LEU A 189 -5.16 -13.81 15.32
C LEU A 189 -6.33 -12.85 15.02
N GLY A 190 -7.09 -13.06 13.95
CA GLY A 190 -8.30 -12.29 13.64
C GLY A 190 -8.05 -10.97 12.89
N PHE A 191 -6.89 -10.81 12.26
CA PHE A 191 -6.66 -9.74 11.28
C PHE A 191 -7.54 -9.97 10.05
N LYS A 192 -8.02 -8.87 9.45
CA LYS A 192 -9.02 -8.92 8.35
C LYS A 192 -8.42 -8.65 6.99
N LEU A 193 -7.27 -7.97 6.95
CA LEU A 193 -6.55 -7.67 5.74
C LEU A 193 -5.06 -7.94 5.96
N VAL A 194 -4.40 -8.55 4.98
CA VAL A 194 -2.95 -8.69 4.92
C VAL A 194 -2.48 -8.03 3.63
N ILE A 195 -1.47 -7.17 3.73
CA ILE A 195 -0.80 -6.59 2.55
C ILE A 195 0.62 -7.13 2.44
N PHE A 196 1.06 -7.30 1.19
CA PHE A 196 2.41 -7.74 0.79
C PHE A 196 3.01 -6.62 -0.08
N PRO A 197 3.41 -5.49 0.52
CA PRO A 197 3.60 -4.24 -0.19
C PRO A 197 4.74 -4.28 -1.21
N VAL A 198 5.80 -5.07 -0.95
CA VAL A 198 7.03 -5.03 -1.76
C VAL A 198 7.50 -6.40 -2.26
N SER A 199 6.79 -7.48 -1.96
CA SER A 199 7.20 -8.86 -2.32
C SER A 199 7.47 -9.04 -3.81
N LEU A 200 6.51 -8.61 -4.64
CA LEU A 200 6.65 -8.69 -6.10
C LEU A 200 7.74 -7.75 -6.63
N LEU A 201 7.90 -6.57 -6.02
CA LEU A 201 8.95 -5.62 -6.39
C LEU A 201 10.34 -6.22 -6.13
N PHE A 202 10.55 -6.85 -4.97
CA PHE A 202 11.83 -7.47 -4.64
C PHE A 202 12.13 -8.67 -5.53
N ALA A 203 11.14 -9.52 -5.80
CA ALA A 203 11.28 -10.65 -6.73
C ALA A 203 11.65 -10.17 -8.15
N ALA A 204 10.91 -9.19 -8.69
CA ALA A 204 11.19 -8.61 -10.00
C ALA A 204 12.57 -7.96 -10.05
N THR A 205 12.95 -7.19 -9.01
CA THR A 205 14.26 -6.56 -8.90
C THR A 205 15.39 -7.59 -8.94
N LYS A 206 15.26 -8.69 -8.20
CA LYS A 206 16.26 -9.76 -8.22
C LYS A 206 16.40 -10.38 -9.61
N SER A 207 15.30 -10.65 -10.30
CA SER A 207 15.32 -11.21 -11.66
C SER A 207 15.98 -10.25 -12.66
N MET A 208 15.61 -8.96 -12.61
CA MET A 208 16.23 -7.93 -13.46
C MET A 208 17.74 -7.84 -13.23
N LEU A 209 18.20 -7.81 -11.97
CA LEU A 209 19.63 -7.76 -11.65
C LEU A 209 20.37 -9.01 -12.15
N SER A 210 19.79 -10.20 -11.96
CA SER A 210 20.39 -11.45 -12.46
C SER A 210 20.51 -11.50 -13.98
N LEU A 211 19.52 -10.97 -14.71
CA LEU A 211 19.62 -10.85 -16.16
C LEU A 211 20.68 -9.82 -16.58
N LEU A 212 20.77 -8.68 -15.89
CA LEU A 212 21.81 -7.68 -16.14
C LEU A 212 23.23 -8.25 -15.94
N ASP A 213 23.42 -9.12 -14.93
CA ASP A 213 24.70 -9.81 -14.72
C ASP A 213 25.08 -10.75 -15.88
N VAL A 214 24.09 -11.43 -16.47
CA VAL A 214 24.30 -12.26 -17.67
C VAL A 214 24.73 -11.38 -18.85
N LEU A 215 24.04 -10.28 -19.08
CA LEU A 215 24.35 -9.34 -20.17
C LEU A 215 25.74 -8.70 -20.01
N LYS A 216 26.12 -8.33 -18.78
CA LYS A 216 27.44 -7.76 -18.46
C LYS A 216 28.61 -8.70 -18.80
N GLN A 217 28.36 -10.01 -18.84
CA GLN A 217 29.35 -11.02 -19.24
C GLN A 217 29.44 -11.22 -20.76
N GLY A 218 28.71 -10.45 -21.57
CA GLY A 218 28.64 -10.61 -23.02
C GLY A 218 27.79 -11.80 -23.48
N LYS A 219 27.01 -12.40 -22.58
CA LYS A 219 26.06 -13.47 -22.91
C LYS A 219 24.72 -12.88 -23.35
N THR A 220 23.91 -13.70 -24.02
CA THR A 220 22.56 -13.30 -24.45
C THR A 220 21.50 -13.77 -23.43
N PRO A 221 20.30 -13.18 -23.41
CA PRO A 221 19.19 -13.63 -22.53
C PRO A 221 18.81 -15.09 -22.68
N THR A 222 19.20 -15.77 -23.78
CA THR A 222 18.97 -17.20 -24.00
C THR A 222 19.46 -18.07 -22.83
N SER A 223 20.57 -17.71 -22.18
CA SER A 223 21.09 -18.45 -21.01
C SER A 223 20.30 -18.18 -19.71
N TYR A 224 19.29 -17.31 -19.75
CA TYR A 224 18.41 -16.96 -18.63
C TYR A 224 16.93 -17.29 -18.95
N ALA A 225 16.65 -17.93 -20.08
CA ALA A 225 15.29 -18.11 -20.60
C ALA A 225 14.35 -18.84 -19.63
N GLU A 226 14.85 -19.83 -18.88
CA GLU A 226 14.05 -20.58 -17.89
C GLU A 226 13.55 -19.71 -16.72
N ASN A 227 14.18 -18.56 -16.48
CA ASN A 227 13.80 -17.61 -15.42
C ASN A 227 13.06 -16.39 -15.97
N SER A 228 12.63 -16.42 -17.23
CA SER A 228 11.93 -15.33 -17.91
C SER A 228 10.56 -15.77 -18.39
N VAL A 229 9.61 -14.83 -18.44
CA VAL A 229 8.37 -15.05 -19.18
C VAL A 229 8.65 -14.99 -20.68
N THR A 230 7.97 -15.84 -21.45
CA THR A 230 8.00 -15.77 -22.91
C THR A 230 7.19 -14.57 -23.42
N PHE A 231 7.43 -14.15 -24.65
CA PHE A 231 6.63 -13.10 -25.29
C PHE A 231 5.13 -13.46 -25.31
N ALA A 232 4.79 -14.71 -25.62
CA ALA A 232 3.41 -15.18 -25.63
C ALA A 232 2.77 -15.09 -24.25
N GLN A 233 3.46 -15.57 -23.19
CA GLN A 233 2.97 -15.45 -21.81
C GLN A 233 2.79 -13.98 -21.43
N PHE A 234 3.78 -13.12 -21.68
CA PHE A 234 3.68 -11.71 -21.29
C PHE A 234 2.55 -10.99 -22.03
N THR A 235 2.40 -11.22 -23.33
CA THR A 235 1.35 -10.57 -24.14
C THR A 235 -0.05 -11.07 -23.80
N ASP A 236 -0.20 -12.34 -23.42
CA ASP A 236 -1.43 -12.89 -22.87
C ASP A 236 -1.83 -12.18 -21.57
N GLU A 237 -0.89 -12.06 -20.63
CA GLU A 237 -1.10 -11.40 -19.33
C GLU A 237 -1.50 -9.92 -19.45
N ILE A 238 -0.95 -9.18 -20.44
CA ILE A 238 -1.31 -7.76 -20.67
C ILE A 238 -2.53 -7.60 -21.60
N GLY A 239 -3.22 -8.67 -21.96
CA GLY A 239 -4.50 -8.63 -22.65
C GLY A 239 -4.43 -8.45 -24.17
N LEU A 240 -3.29 -8.74 -24.81
CA LEU A 240 -3.18 -8.67 -26.28
C LEU A 240 -4.23 -9.51 -27.02
N PRO A 241 -4.58 -10.75 -26.58
CA PRO A 241 -5.59 -11.55 -27.26
C PRO A 241 -6.97 -10.88 -27.31
N TYR A 242 -7.34 -10.17 -26.24
CA TYR A 242 -8.59 -9.41 -26.18
C TYR A 242 -8.59 -8.25 -27.18
N ILE A 243 -7.49 -7.48 -27.23
CA ILE A 243 -7.37 -6.38 -28.20
C ILE A 243 -7.44 -6.91 -29.64
N GLN A 244 -6.75 -8.00 -29.95
CA GLN A 244 -6.81 -8.62 -31.27
C GLN A 244 -8.21 -9.13 -31.62
N GLN A 245 -8.99 -9.58 -30.63
CA GLN A 245 -10.39 -9.93 -30.83
C GLN A 245 -11.23 -8.70 -31.18
N LEU A 246 -11.02 -7.58 -30.49
CA LEU A 246 -11.69 -6.32 -30.80
C LEU A 246 -11.31 -5.80 -32.19
N GLU A 247 -10.03 -5.86 -32.56
CA GLU A 247 -9.55 -5.51 -33.89
C GLU A 247 -10.30 -6.29 -34.98
N ARG A 248 -10.44 -7.61 -34.82
CA ARG A 248 -11.23 -8.45 -35.73
C ARG A 248 -12.70 -8.07 -35.74
N LEU A 249 -13.29 -7.82 -34.57
CA LEU A 249 -14.70 -7.45 -34.43
C LEU A 249 -15.02 -6.12 -35.13
N TYR A 250 -14.08 -5.18 -35.08
CA TYR A 250 -14.25 -3.83 -35.63
C TYR A 250 -13.54 -3.63 -36.99
N GLY A 251 -13.05 -4.69 -37.62
CA GLY A 251 -12.50 -4.66 -38.98
C GLY A 251 -11.16 -3.92 -39.11
N ILE A 252 -10.36 -3.88 -38.05
CA ILE A 252 -9.00 -3.34 -38.08
C ILE A 252 -8.05 -4.37 -38.75
N PRO A 253 -7.28 -3.99 -39.77
CA PRO A 253 -6.30 -4.88 -40.40
C PRO A 253 -5.24 -5.36 -39.40
N GLN A 254 -4.90 -6.66 -39.46
CA GLN A 254 -3.81 -7.26 -38.67
C GLN A 254 -2.50 -7.30 -39.45
#